data_AF-A0A4Y2VLD5-F1
#
_entry.id   AF-A0A4Y2VLD5-F1
#
_cell.length_a   1.000
_cell.length_b   1.000
_cell.length_c   1.000
_cell.angle_alpha   90.00
_cell.angle_beta   90.00
_cell.angle_gamma   90.00
#
_symmetry.space_group_name_H-M   'P 1'
#
loop_
_entity.id
_entity.type
_entity.pdbx_description
1 polymer ?
#
loop_
_entity_poly.entity_id
_entity_poly.type
_entity_poly.pdbx_seq_one_letter_code
_entity_poly.pdbx_strand_id
1 'polypeptide(L)'
;MYLSSDLLFDRFMTVPTNQQQFLANTHNKSCPISMLSEELKAADIFVKQANNDSDVLIIERALEKFNTNTTIVVGEDVDLLIMLTARTPTDRIIYFLKPEEQKCIDHKV
;
A
#
# COMPACT_ATOMS: atom_id res chain seq x y z
N MET A 1 3.48 13.58 28.18
CA MET A 1 2.89 13.95 26.88
C MET A 1 4.06 14.13 25.92
N TYR A 2 4.28 13.20 24.98
CA TYR A 2 5.39 13.33 24.02
C TYR A 2 4.99 14.35 22.97
N LEU A 3 5.61 15.54 22.98
CA LEU A 3 5.55 16.46 21.84
C LEU A 3 6.40 15.85 20.72
N SER A 4 5.79 15.64 19.56
CA SER A 4 6.49 15.21 18.35
C SER A 4 6.42 16.35 17.34
N SER A 5 7.58 16.82 16.90
CA SER A 5 7.69 17.92 15.93
C SER A 5 7.24 17.47 14.54
N ASP A 6 6.76 18.42 13.74
CA ASP A 6 6.54 18.20 12.32
C ASP A 6 7.89 17.98 11.63
N LEU A 7 7.97 16.94 10.80
CA LEU A 7 9.14 16.64 10.01
C LEU A 7 8.98 17.23 8.61
N LEU A 8 10.07 17.80 8.09
CA LEU A 8 10.13 18.16 6.67
C LEU A 8 10.39 16.90 5.87
N PHE A 9 9.47 16.57 4.97
CA PHE A 9 9.63 15.42 4.08
C PHE A 9 10.16 15.83 2.71
N ASP A 10 11.35 15.33 2.39
CA ASP A 10 11.95 15.42 1.06
C ASP A 10 12.52 14.05 0.63
N ARG A 11 12.95 13.93 -0.63
CA ARG A 11 13.47 12.68 -1.20
C ARG A 11 14.77 12.17 -0.57
N PHE A 12 15.50 13.01 0.16
CA PHE A 12 16.82 12.71 0.72
C PHE A 12 16.80 12.69 2.26
N MET A 13 15.64 12.89 2.88
CA MET A 13 15.52 12.97 4.32
C MET A 13 15.91 11.65 4.98
N THR A 14 16.65 11.76 6.09
CA THR A 14 16.81 10.65 7.04
C THR A 14 15.91 10.96 8.24
N VAL A 15 15.05 10.01 8.63
CA VAL A 15 14.10 10.21 9.74
C VAL A 15 14.89 10.47 11.03
N PRO A 16 14.82 11.68 11.63
CA PRO A 16 15.66 12.04 12.76
C PRO A 16 15.10 11.55 14.11
N THR A 17 13.89 10.97 14.10
CA THR A 17 13.15 10.53 15.28
C THR A 17 12.99 9.01 15.31
N ASN A 18 12.79 8.44 16.49
CA ASN A 18 12.40 7.03 16.58
C ASN A 18 10.95 6.82 16.07
N GLN A 19 10.61 5.56 15.81
CA GLN A 19 9.30 5.17 15.26
C GLN A 19 8.13 5.63 16.14
N GLN A 20 8.24 5.56 17.46
CA GLN A 20 7.14 5.95 18.35
C GLN A 20 6.86 7.45 18.27
N GLN A 21 7.91 8.28 18.24
CA GLN A 21 7.78 9.73 18.07
C GLN A 21 7.23 10.08 16.69
N PHE A 22 7.71 9.41 15.64
CA PHE A 22 7.21 9.59 14.28
C PHE A 22 5.70 9.29 14.20
N LEU A 23 5.29 8.13 14.72
CA LEU A 23 3.90 7.68 14.73
C LEU A 23 3.03 8.38 15.79
N ALA A 24 3.58 9.24 16.64
CA ALA A 24 2.77 10.06 17.54
C ALA A 24 2.16 11.27 16.82
N ASN A 25 2.78 11.74 15.73
CA ASN A 25 2.31 12.88 14.94
C ASN A 25 1.54 12.40 13.70
N THR A 26 0.28 12.80 13.57
CA THR A 26 -0.58 12.43 12.45
C THR A 26 -0.12 13.01 11.11
N HIS A 27 0.47 14.21 11.12
CA HIS A 27 1.05 14.83 9.94
C HIS A 27 2.25 14.02 9.42
N ASN A 28 3.12 13.58 10.33
CA ASN A 28 4.26 12.73 9.99
C ASN A 28 3.82 11.38 9.39
N LYS A 29 2.66 10.83 9.80
CA LYS A 29 2.11 9.62 9.18
C LYS A 29 1.61 9.85 7.76
N SER A 30 0.96 10.98 7.51
CA SER A 30 0.32 11.23 6.22
C SER A 30 1.30 11.67 5.14
N CYS A 31 2.39 12.35 5.50
CA CYS A 31 3.36 12.86 4.53
C CYS A 31 3.96 11.78 3.62
N PRO A 32 4.50 10.65 4.13
CA PRO A 32 5.02 9.57 3.27
C PRO A 32 3.97 9.03 2.30
N ILE A 33 2.72 8.90 2.76
CA ILE A 33 1.61 8.39 1.96
C ILE A 33 1.29 9.38 0.83
N SER A 34 1.26 10.69 1.12
CA SER A 34 1.04 11.73 0.10
C SER A 34 2.15 11.73 -0.94
N MET A 35 3.41 11.70 -0.51
CA MET A 35 4.56 11.69 -1.41
C MET A 35 4.55 10.47 -2.33
N LEU A 36 4.33 9.26 -1.77
CA LEU A 36 4.23 8.05 -2.57
C LEU A 36 3.06 8.12 -3.56
N SER A 37 1.91 8.64 -3.11
CA SER A 37 0.74 8.85 -3.98
C SER A 37 1.04 9.79 -5.14
N GLU A 38 1.76 10.87 -4.90
CA GLU A 38 2.17 11.83 -5.93
C GLU A 38 3.16 11.22 -6.93
N GLU A 39 4.17 10.48 -6.46
CA GLU A 39 5.16 9.83 -7.33
C GLU A 39 4.52 8.73 -8.19
N LEU A 40 3.61 7.92 -7.62
CA LEU A 40 2.85 6.92 -8.39
C LEU A 40 1.96 7.58 -9.45
N LYS A 41 1.26 8.66 -9.10
CA LYS A 41 0.46 9.42 -10.08
C LYS A 41 1.33 10.06 -11.17
N ALA A 42 2.53 10.53 -10.83
CA ALA A 42 3.49 11.06 -11.79
C ALA A 42 3.98 9.98 -12.77
N ALA A 43 3.99 8.70 -12.35
CA ALA A 43 4.26 7.54 -13.19
C ALA A 43 3.01 7.00 -13.93
N ASP A 44 1.92 7.77 -14.00
CA ASP A 44 0.63 7.40 -14.61
C ASP A 44 -0.04 6.18 -13.96
N ILE A 45 0.25 5.93 -12.67
CA ILE A 45 -0.40 4.89 -11.87
C ILE A 45 -1.60 5.49 -11.15
N PHE A 46 -2.77 4.88 -11.31
CA PHE A 46 -3.97 5.29 -10.59
C PHE A 46 -3.86 4.92 -9.10
N VAL A 47 -3.93 5.93 -8.23
CA VAL A 47 -3.85 5.75 -6.77
C VAL A 47 -5.20 6.02 -6.11
N LYS A 48 -5.64 5.10 -5.24
CA LYS A 48 -6.80 5.27 -4.37
C LYS A 48 -6.39 4.98 -2.93
N GLN A 49 -6.51 5.97 -2.06
CA GLN A 49 -6.19 5.81 -0.64
C GLN A 49 -7.43 5.31 0.12
N ALA A 50 -7.27 4.26 0.93
CA ALA A 50 -8.31 3.81 1.84
C ALA A 50 -8.41 4.75 3.05
N ASN A 51 -9.62 5.04 3.50
CA ASN A 51 -9.84 5.83 4.72
C ASN A 51 -9.49 5.03 5.99
N ASN A 52 -9.65 3.71 5.92
CA ASN A 52 -9.41 2.77 7.01
C ASN A 52 -8.66 1.56 6.43
N ASP A 53 -9.23 0.37 6.58
CA ASP A 53 -8.67 -0.86 6.04
C ASP A 53 -8.72 -0.88 4.51
N SER A 54 -7.65 -1.36 3.90
CA SER A 54 -7.48 -1.40 2.45
C SER A 54 -8.11 -2.63 1.80
N ASP A 55 -8.34 -3.71 2.55
CA ASP A 55 -8.73 -5.00 1.98
C ASP A 55 -10.05 -4.90 1.20
N VAL A 56 -11.06 -4.29 1.83
CA VAL A 56 -12.37 -4.05 1.20
C VAL A 56 -12.21 -3.25 -0.09
N LEU A 57 -11.40 -2.19 -0.06
CA LEU A 57 -11.19 -1.32 -1.20
C LEU A 57 -10.49 -2.04 -2.36
N ILE A 58 -9.51 -2.89 -2.05
CA ILE A 58 -8.78 -3.71 -3.02
C ILE A 58 -9.74 -4.70 -3.69
N ILE A 59 -10.58 -5.38 -2.91
CA ILE A 59 -11.52 -6.38 -3.43
C ILE A 59 -12.60 -5.72 -4.28
N GLU A 60 -13.21 -4.63 -3.83
CA GLU A 60 -14.18 -3.88 -4.62
C GLU A 60 -13.58 -3.44 -5.96
N ARG A 61 -12.34 -2.95 -5.94
CA ARG A 61 -11.64 -2.54 -7.15
C ARG A 61 -11.37 -3.70 -8.10
N ALA A 62 -10.97 -4.85 -7.57
CA ALA A 62 -10.75 -6.06 -8.35
C ALA A 62 -12.06 -6.54 -9.00
N LEU A 63 -13.16 -6.48 -8.25
CA LEU A 63 -14.51 -6.82 -8.69
C LEU A 63 -15.03 -5.87 -9.79
N GLU A 64 -14.76 -4.57 -9.68
CA GLU A 64 -15.09 -3.62 -10.75
C GLU A 64 -14.30 -3.93 -12.04
N LYS A 65 -13.01 -4.26 -11.91
CA LYS A 65 -12.10 -4.36 -13.05
C LYS A 65 -12.18 -5.67 -13.84
N PHE A 66 -12.54 -6.79 -13.19
CA PHE A 66 -12.56 -8.08 -13.90
C PHE A 66 -13.57 -8.12 -15.04
N ASN A 67 -14.60 -7.26 -15.02
CA ASN A 67 -15.61 -7.22 -16.08
C ASN A 67 -15.04 -6.76 -17.43
N THR A 68 -13.91 -6.06 -17.41
CA THR A 68 -13.35 -5.38 -18.59
C THR A 68 -11.92 -5.80 -18.89
N ASN A 69 -11.17 -6.25 -17.88
CA ASN A 69 -9.76 -6.54 -17.99
C ASN A 69 -9.42 -7.82 -17.23
N THR A 70 -8.29 -8.44 -17.59
CA THR A 70 -7.62 -9.39 -16.70
C THR A 70 -7.20 -8.65 -15.43
N THR A 71 -7.74 -9.10 -14.29
CA THR A 71 -7.45 -8.49 -12.99
C THR A 71 -6.46 -9.36 -12.22
N ILE A 72 -5.39 -8.73 -11.74
CA ILE A 72 -4.38 -9.33 -10.86
C ILE A 72 -4.37 -8.50 -9.57
N VAL A 73 -4.54 -9.16 -8.42
CA VAL A 73 -4.35 -8.55 -7.11
C VAL A 73 -3.00 -9.00 -6.58
N VAL A 74 -2.16 -8.03 -6.22
CA VAL A 74 -0.83 -8.28 -5.66
C VAL A 74 -0.88 -8.03 -4.16
N GLY A 75 -0.47 -9.01 -3.36
CA GLY A 75 -0.47 -8.90 -1.90
C GLY A 75 0.08 -10.15 -1.21
N GLU A 76 0.43 -10.02 0.06
CA GLU A 76 0.97 -11.14 0.86
C GLU A 76 -0.03 -11.67 1.88
N ASP A 77 -1.04 -10.86 2.22
CA ASP A 77 -2.01 -11.13 3.28
C ASP A 77 -2.94 -12.30 2.94
N VAL A 78 -3.01 -13.26 3.87
CA VAL A 78 -3.88 -14.43 3.73
C VAL A 78 -5.35 -14.04 3.84
N ASP A 79 -5.68 -13.07 4.69
CA ASP A 79 -7.03 -12.57 4.85
C ASP A 79 -7.56 -11.95 3.54
N LEU A 80 -6.70 -11.23 2.81
CA LEU A 80 -7.02 -10.69 1.49
C LEU A 80 -7.33 -11.81 0.48
N LEU A 81 -6.56 -12.90 0.47
CA LEU A 81 -6.82 -14.05 -0.39
C LEU A 81 -8.13 -14.76 -0.04
N ILE A 82 -8.43 -14.92 1.26
CA ILE A 82 -9.68 -15.51 1.73
C ILE A 82 -10.86 -14.66 1.28
N MET A 83 -10.78 -13.35 1.49
CA MET A 83 -11.85 -12.43 1.09
C MET A 83 -12.03 -12.39 -0.43
N LEU A 84 -10.95 -12.40 -1.22
CA LEU A 84 -11.03 -12.51 -2.68
C LEU A 84 -11.74 -13.80 -3.11
N THR A 85 -11.38 -14.94 -2.51
CA THR A 85 -12.01 -16.23 -2.80
C THR A 85 -13.49 -16.22 -2.45
N ALA A 86 -13.85 -15.65 -1.30
CA ALA A 86 -15.24 -15.57 -0.85
C ALA A 86 -16.11 -14.63 -1.71
N ARG A 87 -15.50 -13.60 -2.31
CA ARG A 87 -16.22 -12.53 -3.02
C ARG A 87 -16.22 -12.69 -4.55
N THR A 88 -15.30 -13.47 -5.11
CA THR A 88 -15.22 -13.68 -6.56
C THR A 88 -16.32 -14.64 -7.02
N PRO A 89 -17.17 -14.25 -7.99
CA PRO A 89 -18.18 -15.15 -8.56
C PRO A 89 -17.55 -16.39 -9.22
N THR A 90 -18.26 -17.52 -9.21
CA THR A 90 -17.75 -18.80 -9.71
C THR A 90 -17.50 -18.85 -11.23
N ASP A 91 -18.13 -17.95 -11.98
CA ASP A 91 -17.94 -17.78 -13.43
C ASP A 91 -16.78 -16.83 -13.76
N ARG A 92 -16.03 -16.36 -12.77
CA ARG A 92 -15.00 -15.32 -12.92
C ARG A 92 -13.66 -15.75 -12.37
N ILE A 93 -12.63 -15.14 -12.93
CA ILE A 93 -11.23 -15.41 -12.59
C ILE A 93 -10.57 -14.09 -12.22
N ILE A 94 -10.05 -14.03 -10.99
CA ILE A 94 -9.15 -12.98 -10.52
C ILE A 94 -7.87 -13.69 -10.09
N TYR A 95 -6.73 -13.21 -10.57
CA TYR A 95 -5.43 -13.78 -10.19
C TYR A 95 -4.93 -13.12 -8.91
N PHE A 96 -4.40 -13.93 -8.00
CA PHE A 96 -3.70 -13.44 -6.83
C PHE A 96 -2.20 -13.71 -7.00
N LEU A 97 -1.40 -12.64 -7.02
CA LEU A 97 0.05 -12.71 -7.09
C LEU A 97 0.62 -12.41 -5.70
N LYS A 98 1.19 -13.44 -5.08
CA LYS A 98 2.04 -13.25 -3.92
C LYS A 98 3.46 -12.93 -4.40
N PRO A 99 3.98 -11.71 -4.16
CA PRO A 99 5.39 -11.43 -4.45
C PRO A 99 6.28 -12.32 -3.57
N GLU A 100 7.34 -12.88 -4.14
CA GLU A 100 8.39 -13.54 -3.36
C GLU A 100 9.35 -12.47 -2.83
N GLU A 101 9.84 -12.64 -1.59
CA GLU A 101 10.89 -11.78 -1.07
C GLU A 101 12.16 -11.97 -1.92
N GLN A 102 12.50 -10.94 -2.70
CA GLN A 102 13.86 -10.83 -3.22
C GLN A 102 14.76 -10.59 -2.00
N LYS A 103 15.58 -11.58 -1.61
CA LYS A 103 16.64 -11.35 -0.62
C LYS A 103 17.48 -10.17 -1.12
N CYS A 104 17.41 -9.03 -0.43
CA CYS A 104 18.38 -7.97 -0.56
C CYS A 104 19.74 -8.59 -0.24
N ILE A 105 20.51 -8.91 -1.27
CA ILE A 105 21.93 -9.21 -1.11
C ILE A 105 22.59 -7.88 -0.77
N ASP A 106 22.75 -7.63 0.52
CA ASP A 106 23.55 -6.53 1.04
C ASP A 106 24.93 -6.58 0.38
N HIS A 107 25.16 -5.72 -0.62
CA HIS A 107 26.51 -5.39 -1.03
C HIS A 107 27.10 -4.56 0.09
N LYS A 108 27.73 -5.26 1.03
CA LYS A 108 28.61 -4.66 2.03
C LYS A 108 29.82 -4.12 1.28
N VAL A 109 29.76 -2.83 0.93
CA VAL A 109 30.92 -2.03 0.49
C VAL A 109 31.72 -1.62 1.72
#